data_AF-A0A2B7WQI9-F1
#
_entry.id   AF-A0A2B7WQI9-F1
#
_cell.length_a   1.000
_cell.length_b   1.000
_cell.length_c   1.000
_cell.angle_alpha   90.00
_cell.angle_beta   90.00
_cell.angle_gamma   90.00
#
_symmetry.space_group_name_H-M   'P 1'
#
loop_
_entity.id
_entity.type
_entity.pdbx_description
1 polymer ?
#
loop_
_entity_poly.entity_id
_entity_poly.type
_entity_poly.pdbx_seq_one_letter_code
_entity_poly.pdbx_strand_id
1 'polypeptide(L)'
;MFSNQLTRQLPASSPYSDQVEEQNIVDTVECTHEDEVDEQISYSGNSMASDPVIPALEGFPDVEKFDQLMKRFISYSVKILITSNDAERIRMVLLNPEDTSMGSARFRHWVKYSFTLGNNQIPKSKEWIYSQGKPVAIKEGPSTTFSI
;
A
#
# COMPACT_ATOMS: atom_id res chain seq x y z
N MET A 1 -30.61 29.33 -30.31
CA MET A 1 -30.13 30.44 -29.46
C MET A 1 -30.62 30.13 -28.06
N PHE A 2 -29.83 29.76 -27.06
CA PHE A 2 -28.44 30.07 -26.72
C PHE A 2 -27.72 28.85 -26.13
N SER A 3 -26.41 28.77 -26.39
CA SER A 3 -25.42 27.98 -25.65
C SER A 3 -25.26 28.47 -24.21
N ASN A 4 -24.67 27.63 -23.34
CA ASN A 4 -23.74 27.93 -22.23
C ASN A 4 -23.91 26.85 -21.13
N GLN A 5 -22.91 26.25 -20.48
CA GLN A 5 -21.45 26.19 -20.56
C GLN A 5 -21.03 24.91 -19.80
N LEU A 6 -19.88 24.35 -20.17
CA LEU A 6 -19.15 23.28 -19.48
C LEU A 6 -18.65 23.76 -18.10
N THR A 7 -18.80 22.94 -17.06
CA THR A 7 -17.90 23.02 -15.88
C THR A 7 -17.78 21.66 -15.20
N ARG A 8 -16.60 21.04 -15.32
CA ARG A 8 -16.15 19.95 -14.45
C ARG A 8 -16.10 20.48 -13.01
N GLN A 9 -16.78 19.82 -12.08
CA GLN A 9 -16.48 19.93 -10.65
C GLN A 9 -16.01 18.56 -10.13
N LEU A 10 -14.73 18.48 -9.78
CA LEU A 10 -14.25 17.75 -8.60
C LEU A 10 -14.14 18.81 -7.50
N PRO A 11 -14.62 18.56 -6.27
CA PRO A 11 -13.80 17.91 -5.22
C PRO A 11 -14.70 17.05 -4.28
N ALA A 12 -14.29 16.37 -3.20
CA ALA A 12 -13.19 16.57 -2.28
C ALA A 12 -12.85 15.27 -1.51
N SER A 13 -11.66 15.33 -0.92
CA SER A 13 -11.03 14.59 0.17
C SER A 13 -11.88 13.77 1.16
N SER A 14 -11.20 12.74 1.67
CA SER A 14 -11.53 11.87 2.82
C SER A 14 -12.16 12.59 4.03
N PRO A 15 -13.22 12.06 4.66
CA PRO A 15 -13.96 12.76 5.73
C PRO A 15 -13.58 12.31 7.15
N TYR A 16 -12.30 12.07 7.46
CA TYR A 16 -11.89 11.78 8.84
C TYR A 16 -10.68 12.63 9.22
N SER A 17 -10.97 13.79 9.81
CA SER A 17 -10.12 14.48 10.77
C SER A 17 -10.98 15.51 11.49
N ASP A 18 -11.26 15.24 12.76
CA ASP A 18 -11.82 16.25 13.66
C ASP A 18 -11.02 16.22 14.96
N GLN A 19 -10.53 17.41 15.31
CA GLN A 19 -10.26 17.96 16.64
C GLN A 19 -8.88 17.71 17.28
N VAL A 20 -8.09 18.78 17.35
CA VAL A 20 -7.33 19.15 18.55
C VAL A 20 -7.24 20.68 18.62
N GLU A 21 -7.57 21.18 19.81
CA GLU A 21 -7.72 22.59 20.19
C GLU A 21 -6.39 23.37 20.13
N GLU A 22 -6.49 24.64 19.76
CA GLU A 22 -5.41 25.63 19.86
C GLU A 22 -4.98 25.82 21.32
N GLN A 23 -3.70 25.62 21.60
CA GLN A 23 -3.04 26.25 22.74
C GLN A 23 -1.77 26.97 22.27
N ASN A 24 -1.83 28.29 22.46
CA ASN A 24 -0.83 29.32 22.22
C ASN A 24 0.45 29.07 23.04
N ILE A 25 1.61 28.93 22.38
CA ILE A 25 2.92 29.20 22.99
C ILE A 25 3.80 29.95 22.00
N VAL A 26 4.39 31.00 22.55
CA VAL A 26 5.19 32.09 21.98
C VAL A 26 6.59 31.67 21.52
N ASP A 27 7.11 32.47 20.57
CA ASP A 27 8.48 32.67 20.08
C ASP A 27 9.22 31.53 19.36
N THR A 28 9.15 31.61 18.03
CA THR A 28 9.97 30.91 17.05
C THR A 28 11.36 31.54 16.97
N VAL A 29 12.39 30.80 17.37
CA VAL A 29 13.75 30.96 16.82
C VAL A 29 14.05 29.68 16.06
N GLU A 30 13.61 29.64 14.80
CA GLU A 30 13.90 28.53 13.89
C GLU A 30 15.17 28.86 13.12
N CYS A 31 16.25 28.15 13.42
CA CYS A 31 17.48 28.15 12.64
C CYS A 31 17.21 27.36 11.36
N THR A 32 16.97 28.08 10.26
CA THR A 32 16.84 27.52 8.92
C THR A 32 18.20 26.98 8.47
N HIS A 33 18.46 25.70 8.76
CA HIS A 33 19.39 24.91 7.96
C HIS A 33 18.65 24.45 6.72
N GLU A 34 18.77 25.24 5.67
CA GLU A 34 18.45 24.83 4.31
C GLU A 34 19.50 23.81 3.84
N ASP A 35 19.27 22.53 4.17
CA ASP A 35 19.96 21.44 3.51
C ASP A 35 19.46 21.38 2.07
N GLU A 36 20.23 22.01 1.18
CA GLU A 36 20.10 21.96 -0.27
C GLU A 36 20.14 20.48 -0.71
N VAL A 37 18.96 19.89 -0.93
CA VAL A 37 18.83 18.52 -1.46
C VAL A 37 19.17 18.56 -2.95
N ASP A 38 20.46 18.41 -3.27
CA ASP A 38 20.93 18.23 -4.64
C ASP A 38 20.12 17.11 -5.33
N GLU A 39 19.44 17.47 -6.41
CA GLU A 39 18.68 16.52 -7.23
C GLU A 39 19.61 15.42 -7.74
N GLN A 40 19.45 14.21 -7.23
CA GLN A 40 20.22 13.05 -7.69
C GLN A 40 19.78 12.64 -9.10
N ILE A 41 20.42 13.22 -10.11
CA ILE A 41 20.29 12.81 -11.50
C ILE A 41 21.06 11.50 -11.74
N SER A 42 20.32 10.38 -11.82
CA SER A 42 20.89 9.09 -12.25
C SER A 42 21.03 9.06 -13.77
N TYR A 43 22.25 8.87 -14.26
CA TYR A 43 22.55 8.67 -15.68
C TYR A 43 22.52 7.20 -16.11
N SER A 44 22.17 6.26 -15.21
CA SER A 44 21.96 4.86 -15.57
C SER A 44 20.66 4.74 -16.35
N GLY A 45 20.71 5.02 -17.66
CA GLY A 45 19.54 5.07 -18.54
C GLY A 45 18.65 3.84 -18.37
N ASN A 46 17.56 3.97 -17.61
CA ASN A 46 16.50 2.98 -17.31
C ASN A 46 16.93 1.52 -17.02
N SER A 47 18.21 1.22 -16.88
CA SER A 47 18.74 -0.14 -16.72
C SER A 47 18.82 -0.45 -15.24
N MET A 48 17.89 -1.27 -14.74
CA MET A 48 17.89 -1.78 -13.37
C MET A 48 18.88 -2.96 -13.18
N ALA A 49 19.93 -3.04 -14.00
CA ALA A 49 20.94 -4.09 -13.90
C ALA A 49 21.99 -3.70 -12.87
N SER A 50 22.42 -4.65 -12.04
CA SER A 50 23.51 -4.44 -11.11
C SER A 50 24.87 -4.61 -11.80
N ASP A 51 25.86 -3.84 -11.35
CA ASP A 51 27.21 -3.93 -11.90
C ASP A 51 27.92 -5.21 -11.40
N PRO A 52 28.62 -5.94 -12.28
CA PRO A 52 29.35 -7.13 -11.88
C PRO A 52 30.56 -6.77 -11.01
N VAL A 53 30.72 -7.47 -9.89
CA VAL A 53 31.92 -7.35 -9.05
C VAL A 53 33.05 -8.17 -9.66
N ILE A 54 34.14 -7.50 -10.07
CA ILE A 54 35.29 -8.13 -10.71
C ILE A 54 36.57 -7.81 -9.90
N PRO A 55 37.31 -8.83 -9.42
CA PRO A 55 36.99 -10.26 -9.46
C PRO A 55 35.82 -10.60 -8.53
N ALA A 56 35.11 -11.71 -8.81
CA ALA A 56 33.99 -12.15 -7.97
C ALA A 56 34.45 -12.32 -6.52
N LEU A 57 33.85 -11.54 -5.61
CA LEU A 57 34.17 -11.59 -4.20
C LEU A 57 33.42 -12.75 -3.53
N GLU A 58 34.13 -13.51 -2.71
CA GLU A 58 33.52 -14.55 -1.88
C GLU A 58 32.45 -13.93 -0.97
N GLY A 59 31.24 -14.51 -0.98
CA GLY A 59 30.10 -14.04 -0.19
C GLY A 59 29.13 -13.10 -0.90
N PHE A 60 29.46 -12.60 -2.10
CA PHE A 60 28.52 -11.80 -2.90
C PHE A 60 27.65 -12.69 -3.79
N PRO A 61 26.36 -12.34 -3.97
CA PRO A 61 25.49 -13.08 -4.86
C PRO A 61 25.91 -12.89 -6.32
N ASP A 62 25.67 -13.92 -7.12
CA ASP A 62 25.77 -13.83 -8.57
C ASP A 62 24.82 -12.74 -9.10
N VAL A 63 25.37 -11.81 -9.88
CA VAL A 63 24.69 -10.60 -10.37
C VAL A 63 23.47 -10.95 -11.22
N GLU A 64 23.59 -11.94 -12.11
CA GLU A 64 22.46 -12.36 -12.96
C GLU A 64 21.33 -12.98 -12.14
N LYS A 65 21.65 -13.85 -11.18
CA LYS A 65 20.65 -14.45 -10.28
C LYS A 65 19.98 -13.38 -9.41
N PHE A 66 20.76 -12.42 -8.91
CA PHE A 66 20.26 -11.32 -8.11
C PHE A 66 19.30 -10.45 -8.92
N ASP A 67 19.70 -10.01 -10.11
CA ASP A 67 18.87 -9.19 -10.99
C ASP A 67 17.59 -9.91 -11.42
N GLN A 68 17.67 -11.21 -11.73
CA GLN A 68 16.49 -12.02 -12.03
C GLN A 68 15.53 -12.11 -10.85
N LEU A 69 16.06 -12.28 -9.63
CA LEU A 69 15.27 -12.29 -8.40
C LEU A 69 14.63 -10.93 -8.16
N MET A 70 15.39 -9.85 -8.32
CA MET A 70 14.91 -8.48 -8.11
C MET A 70 13.84 -8.09 -9.13
N LYS A 71 14.03 -8.49 -10.40
CA LYS A 71 13.03 -8.31 -11.45
C LYS A 71 11.73 -9.05 -11.14
N ARG A 72 11.81 -10.29 -10.62
CA ARG A 72 10.63 -11.02 -10.14
C ARG A 72 9.99 -10.30 -8.96
N PHE A 73 10.77 -9.92 -7.95
CA PHE A 73 10.28 -9.21 -6.77
C PHE A 73 9.53 -7.91 -7.15
N ILE A 74 10.10 -7.10 -8.04
CA ILE A 74 9.47 -5.88 -8.55
C ILE A 74 8.24 -6.22 -9.42
N SER A 75 8.26 -7.29 -10.21
CA SER A 75 7.05 -7.72 -10.95
C SER A 75 5.90 -8.16 -10.02
N TYR A 76 6.27 -8.67 -8.84
CA TYR A 76 5.37 -8.99 -7.73
C TYR A 76 5.14 -7.82 -6.79
N SER A 77 5.76 -6.65 -7.02
CA SER A 77 5.59 -5.50 -6.15
C SER A 77 4.10 -5.26 -5.95
N VAL A 78 3.73 -5.39 -4.69
CA VAL A 78 2.36 -5.62 -4.31
C VAL A 78 1.63 -4.31 -4.53
N LYS A 79 0.74 -4.29 -5.53
CA LYS A 79 -0.01 -3.08 -5.90
C LYS A 79 -0.88 -2.56 -4.75
N ILE A 80 -1.20 -3.41 -3.78
CA ILE A 80 -2.13 -3.12 -2.70
C ILE A 80 -1.52 -3.59 -1.38
N LEU A 81 -1.21 -2.64 -0.50
CA LEU A 81 -0.84 -2.89 0.89
C LEU A 81 -2.05 -2.59 1.77
N ILE A 82 -2.48 -3.56 2.58
CA ILE A 82 -3.57 -3.39 3.54
C ILE A 82 -3.10 -3.66 4.96
N THR A 83 -3.85 -3.18 5.95
CA THR A 83 -3.60 -3.51 7.35
C THR A 83 -4.12 -4.92 7.68
N SER A 84 -3.60 -5.53 8.74
CA SER A 84 -4.12 -6.80 9.27
C SER A 84 -5.61 -6.72 9.63
N ASN A 85 -6.06 -5.62 10.23
CA ASN A 85 -7.47 -5.38 10.54
C ASN A 85 -8.34 -5.33 9.29
N ASP A 86 -7.89 -4.63 8.23
CA ASP A 86 -8.61 -4.61 6.97
C ASP A 86 -8.64 -5.98 6.30
N ALA A 87 -7.55 -6.74 6.39
CA ALA A 87 -7.48 -8.09 5.88
C ALA A 87 -8.53 -9.02 6.54
N GLU A 88 -8.72 -8.91 7.85
CA GLU A 88 -9.79 -9.66 8.54
C GLU A 88 -11.18 -9.25 8.08
N ARG A 89 -11.44 -7.95 7.94
CA ARG A 89 -12.73 -7.45 7.46
C ARG A 89 -13.02 -7.92 6.04
N ILE A 90 -12.01 -7.91 5.18
CA ILE A 90 -12.10 -8.42 3.80
C ILE A 90 -12.36 -9.93 3.82
N ARG A 91 -11.64 -10.71 4.63
CA ARG A 91 -11.87 -12.15 4.80
C ARG A 91 -13.31 -12.44 5.19
N MET A 92 -13.83 -11.77 6.21
CA MET A 92 -15.20 -12.00 6.68
C MET A 92 -16.25 -11.73 5.60
N VAL A 93 -16.11 -10.66 4.81
CA VAL A 93 -17.03 -10.35 3.70
C VAL A 93 -16.92 -11.38 2.57
N LEU A 94 -15.73 -11.88 2.26
CA LEU A 94 -15.53 -12.88 1.21
C LEU A 94 -16.00 -14.28 1.64
N LEU A 95 -15.89 -14.62 2.92
CA LEU A 95 -16.39 -15.89 3.48
C LEU A 95 -17.93 -15.91 3.58
N ASN A 96 -18.54 -14.78 3.93
CA ASN A 96 -19.99 -14.66 4.10
C ASN A 96 -20.56 -13.51 3.24
N PRO A 97 -20.62 -13.67 1.91
CA PRO A 97 -20.99 -12.59 1.00
C PRO A 97 -22.43 -12.09 1.18
N GLU A 98 -23.32 -12.92 1.71
CA GLU A 98 -24.74 -12.58 1.94
C GLU A 98 -24.97 -11.86 3.27
N ASP A 99 -23.97 -11.84 4.16
CA ASP A 99 -24.09 -11.17 5.44
C ASP A 99 -23.99 -9.65 5.26
N THR A 100 -25.13 -8.97 5.44
CA THR A 100 -25.25 -7.52 5.32
C THR A 100 -24.89 -6.77 6.61
N SER A 101 -24.63 -7.47 7.72
CA SER A 101 -24.19 -6.84 8.98
C SER A 101 -22.71 -6.43 8.93
N MET A 102 -21.93 -7.05 8.06
CA MET A 102 -20.50 -6.83 7.91
C MET A 102 -20.20 -5.54 7.11
N GLY A 103 -20.08 -4.42 7.81
CA GLY A 103 -19.68 -3.12 7.25
C GLY A 103 -20.76 -2.46 6.36
N SER A 104 -20.38 -1.42 5.62
CA SER A 104 -21.32 -0.69 4.75
C SER A 104 -21.58 -1.42 3.42
N ALA A 105 -22.72 -1.15 2.79
CA ALA A 105 -23.04 -1.71 1.47
C ALA A 105 -21.96 -1.39 0.42
N ARG A 106 -21.42 -0.17 0.44
CA ARG A 106 -20.33 0.27 -0.45
C ARG A 106 -19.05 -0.53 -0.20
N PHE A 107 -18.70 -0.76 1.06
CA PHE A 107 -17.53 -1.59 1.42
C PHE A 107 -17.68 -3.01 0.91
N ARG A 108 -18.82 -3.68 1.18
CA ARG A 108 -19.06 -5.04 0.70
C ARG A 108 -19.01 -5.16 -0.81
N HIS A 109 -19.63 -4.21 -1.53
CA HIS A 109 -19.61 -4.20 -2.99
C HIS A 109 -18.18 -4.04 -3.52
N TRP A 110 -17.40 -3.12 -2.96
CA TRP A 110 -16.00 -2.94 -3.33
C TRP A 110 -15.16 -4.20 -3.06
N VAL A 111 -15.35 -4.85 -1.90
CA VAL A 111 -14.62 -6.07 -1.55
C VAL A 111 -14.89 -7.19 -2.55
N LYS A 112 -16.16 -7.48 -2.83
CA LYS A 112 -16.57 -8.53 -3.79
C LYS A 112 -16.00 -8.29 -5.19
N TYR A 113 -15.86 -7.02 -5.60
CA TYR A 113 -15.36 -6.66 -6.92
C TYR A 113 -13.83 -6.67 -7.01
N SER A 114 -13.16 -6.37 -5.89
CA SER A 114 -11.72 -6.06 -5.89
C SER A 114 -10.85 -7.21 -5.40
N PHE A 115 -11.41 -8.15 -4.63
CA PHE A 115 -10.66 -9.20 -3.97
C PHE A 115 -11.25 -10.60 -4.14
N THR A 116 -10.38 -11.59 -3.97
CA THR A 116 -10.69 -13.02 -3.98
C THR A 116 -9.85 -13.73 -2.91
N LEU A 117 -10.34 -14.85 -2.38
CA LEU A 117 -9.59 -15.70 -1.47
C LEU A 117 -8.84 -16.80 -2.23
N GLY A 118 -7.67 -17.16 -1.74
CA GLY A 118 -6.93 -18.36 -2.15
C GLY A 118 -7.70 -19.64 -1.82
N ASN A 119 -7.25 -20.78 -2.33
CA ASN A 119 -7.96 -22.05 -2.15
C ASN A 119 -7.83 -22.64 -0.73
N ASN A 120 -8.91 -23.31 -0.32
CA ASN A 120 -9.24 -23.75 1.04
C ASN A 120 -8.35 -24.87 1.66
N GLN A 121 -7.16 -25.17 1.11
CA GLN A 121 -6.27 -26.19 1.72
C GLN A 121 -5.49 -25.63 2.93
N ILE A 122 -5.62 -24.33 3.20
CA ILE A 122 -4.94 -23.61 4.27
C ILE A 122 -5.95 -23.32 5.39
N PRO A 123 -5.57 -23.32 6.68
CA PRO A 123 -6.44 -22.87 7.76
C PRO A 123 -7.03 -21.48 7.47
N LYS A 124 -8.31 -21.26 7.79
CA LYS A 124 -9.07 -20.02 7.47
C LYS A 124 -8.34 -18.71 7.89
N SER A 125 -7.54 -18.75 8.94
CA SER A 125 -6.73 -17.61 9.42
C SER A 125 -5.52 -17.27 8.55
N LYS A 126 -5.19 -18.11 7.57
CA LYS A 126 -3.98 -18.01 6.76
C LYS A 126 -4.28 -18.07 5.25
N GLU A 127 -5.56 -17.95 4.90
CA GLU A 127 -6.02 -17.87 3.53
C GLU A 127 -5.59 -16.56 2.89
N TRP A 128 -4.96 -16.68 1.72
CA TRP A 128 -4.33 -15.56 1.04
C TRP A 128 -5.41 -14.68 0.39
N ILE A 129 -5.26 -13.36 0.48
CA ILE A 129 -6.12 -12.41 -0.23
C ILE A 129 -5.44 -12.03 -1.54
N TYR A 130 -6.19 -12.09 -2.64
CA TYR A 130 -5.74 -11.70 -3.97
C TYR A 130 -6.53 -10.52 -4.49
N SER A 131 -5.89 -9.64 -5.26
CA SER A 131 -6.53 -8.61 -6.08
C SER A 131 -6.01 -8.68 -7.50
N GLN A 132 -6.92 -8.75 -8.48
CA GLN A 132 -6.57 -8.88 -9.91
C GLN A 132 -5.58 -10.04 -10.17
N GLY A 133 -5.77 -11.17 -9.48
CA GLY A 133 -4.91 -12.36 -9.60
C GLY A 133 -3.54 -12.26 -8.91
N LYS A 134 -3.23 -11.15 -8.21
CA LYS A 134 -1.97 -10.98 -7.46
C LYS A 134 -2.19 -11.01 -5.96
N PRO A 135 -1.30 -11.62 -5.16
CA PRO A 135 -1.43 -11.61 -3.71
C PRO A 135 -1.32 -10.19 -3.15
N VAL A 136 -2.09 -9.90 -2.10
CA VAL A 136 -2.12 -8.62 -1.38
C VAL A 136 -1.13 -8.68 -0.21
N ALA A 137 -0.37 -7.62 0.00
CA ALA A 137 0.54 -7.51 1.13
C ALA A 137 -0.26 -7.06 2.36
N ILE A 138 -0.02 -7.73 3.48
CA ILE A 138 -0.65 -7.40 4.75
C ILE A 138 0.43 -6.86 5.66
N LYS A 139 0.26 -5.61 6.10
CA LYS A 139 1.06 -5.00 7.14
C LYS A 139 0.43 -5.33 8.49
N GLU A 140 1.22 -5.89 9.40
CA GLU A 140 0.87 -5.96 10.83
C GLU A 140 0.48 -4.55 11.32
N GLY A 141 -0.79 -4.38 11.70
CA GLY A 141 -1.26 -3.19 12.38
C GLY A 141 -0.88 -3.24 13.86
N PRO A 142 -0.96 -2.11 14.58
CA PRO A 142 -0.81 -2.14 16.03
C PRO A 142 -1.84 -3.10 16.62
N SER A 143 -1.37 -4.14 17.31
CA SER A 143 -2.24 -4.99 18.13
C SER A 143 -2.83 -4.09 19.20
N THR A 144 -4.09 -3.68 19.05
CA THR A 144 -4.82 -3.03 20.13
C THR A 144 -5.11 -4.08 21.20
N THR A 145 -4.09 -4.46 21.94
CA THR A 145 -4.22 -5.24 23.16
C THR A 145 -4.78 -4.28 24.20
N PHE A 146 -6.10 -4.25 24.34
CA PHE A 146 -6.71 -3.69 25.53
C PHE A 146 -6.37 -4.65 26.68
N SER A 147 -5.28 -4.35 27.39
CA SER A 147 -5.06 -4.93 28.72
C SER A 147 -6.14 -4.38 29.64
N ILE A 148 -6.92 -5.31 30.21
CA ILE A 148 -8.01 -5.08 31.16
C ILE A 148 -7.43 -4.66 32.51
#